data_AF-A0A1M4WDM0-F1
#
_entry.id   AF-A0A1M4WDM0-F1
#
_cell.length_a   1.000
_cell.length_b   1.000
_cell.length_c   1.000
_cell.angle_alpha   90.00
_cell.angle_beta   90.00
_cell.angle_gamma   90.00
#
_symmetry.space_group_name_H-M   'P 1'
#
loop_
_entity.id
_entity.type
_entity.pdbx_description
1 polymer ?
#
loop_
_entity_poly.entity_id
_entity_poly.type
_entity_poly.pdbx_seq_one_letter_code
_entity_poly.pdbx_strand_id
1 'polypeptide(L)'
;MKVSNIEHWYSPAFILEAADMAVQHCKDRGIRPASLDRAIGEARATAIFAIGFSQQSGQEVWMRMVEPSEQAPDCLVMYVEKVGRSNHQQRLEVEVTTYNSHSRDDLASFLLRTKFDGNHSYSPSTVILVYVQQAMTFELLKLAHDRLREVVPKGVCYCVGQVDADLFQVMQLYSRLAGPVNVRLSEALASDQLPVADVERGMSAVQGRTEKPVPTANPFFAYL
;
A
#
# COMPACT_ATOMS: atom_id res chain seq x y z
N MET A 1 -15.90 -6.28 -30.46
CA MET A 1 -15.09 -5.16 -29.94
C MET A 1 -14.44 -5.64 -28.66
N LYS A 2 -13.10 -5.74 -28.60
CA LYS A 2 -12.41 -5.96 -27.31
C LYS A 2 -12.38 -4.60 -26.62
N VAL A 3 -13.12 -4.45 -25.52
CA VAL A 3 -12.91 -3.33 -24.60
C VAL A 3 -11.47 -3.49 -24.10
N SER A 4 -10.60 -2.53 -24.36
CA SER A 4 -9.30 -2.49 -23.68
C SER A 4 -9.60 -2.21 -22.21
N ASN A 5 -9.25 -3.15 -21.33
CA ASN A 5 -9.25 -2.87 -19.90
C ASN A 5 -8.11 -1.88 -19.65
N ILE A 6 -8.44 -0.59 -19.59
CA ILE A 6 -7.47 0.44 -19.20
C ILE A 6 -7.16 0.20 -17.72
N GLU A 7 -5.92 -0.17 -17.41
CA GLU A 7 -5.47 -0.26 -16.01
C GLU A 7 -5.17 1.15 -15.51
N HIS A 8 -5.93 1.62 -14.52
CA HIS A 8 -5.71 2.93 -13.92
C HIS A 8 -4.70 2.85 -12.77
N TRP A 9 -3.68 3.70 -12.83
CA TRP A 9 -2.64 3.81 -11.81
C TRP A 9 -2.64 5.22 -11.24
N TYR A 10 -2.64 5.31 -9.91
CA TYR A 10 -2.77 6.56 -9.16
C TYR A 10 -1.48 6.84 -8.39
N SER A 11 -1.18 8.11 -8.13
CA SER A 11 -0.15 8.44 -7.16
C SER A 11 -0.61 8.02 -5.75
N PRO A 12 0.31 7.62 -4.85
CA PRO A 12 -0.06 7.33 -3.46
C PRO A 12 -0.72 8.50 -2.74
N ALA A 13 -0.27 9.73 -3.00
CA ALA A 13 -0.84 10.94 -2.43
C ALA A 13 -2.32 11.11 -2.82
N PHE A 14 -2.65 10.85 -4.09
CA PHE A 14 -4.04 10.89 -4.57
C PHE A 14 -4.92 9.85 -3.86
N ILE A 15 -4.42 8.63 -3.64
CA ILE A 15 -5.17 7.60 -2.90
C ILE A 15 -5.38 7.99 -1.43
N LEU A 16 -4.43 8.65 -0.79
CA LEU A 16 -4.61 9.18 0.57
C LEU A 16 -5.70 10.25 0.61
N GLU A 17 -5.66 11.24 -0.29
CA GLU A 17 -6.69 12.28 -0.40
C GLU A 17 -8.07 11.66 -0.66
N ALA A 18 -8.13 10.70 -1.58
CA ALA A 18 -9.36 9.99 -1.88
C ALA A 18 -9.87 9.17 -0.66
N ALA A 19 -8.98 8.57 0.12
CA ALA A 19 -9.38 7.81 1.30
C ALA A 19 -10.04 8.72 2.35
N ASP A 20 -9.46 9.90 2.58
CA ASP A 20 -9.98 10.88 3.53
C ASP A 20 -11.34 11.43 3.08
N MET A 21 -11.49 11.75 1.80
CA MET A 21 -12.77 12.14 1.20
C MET A 21 -13.84 11.03 1.32
N ALA A 22 -13.46 9.76 1.11
CA ALA A 22 -14.35 8.61 1.25
C ALA A 22 -14.94 8.50 2.65
N VAL A 23 -14.04 8.56 3.64
CA VAL A 23 -14.39 8.44 5.04
C VAL A 23 -15.31 9.58 5.44
N GLN A 24 -15.04 10.80 4.97
CA GLN A 24 -15.87 11.96 5.28
C GLN A 24 -17.27 11.81 4.66
N HIS A 25 -17.38 11.48 3.37
CA HIS A 25 -18.67 11.28 2.71
C HIS A 25 -19.51 10.17 3.36
N CYS A 26 -18.86 9.07 3.76
CA CYS A 26 -19.51 7.98 4.48
C CYS A 26 -20.05 8.43 5.84
N LYS A 27 -19.28 9.22 6.59
CA LYS A 27 -19.74 9.83 7.85
C LYS A 27 -20.94 10.74 7.64
N ASP A 28 -20.88 11.62 6.65
CA ASP A 28 -21.94 12.59 6.36
C ASP A 28 -23.26 11.93 5.95
N ARG A 29 -23.19 10.77 5.29
CA ARG A 29 -24.37 9.99 4.87
C ARG A 29 -24.79 8.90 5.84
N GLY A 30 -24.05 8.68 6.94
CA GLY A 30 -24.29 7.57 7.86
C GLY A 30 -24.12 6.18 7.24
N ILE A 31 -23.33 6.07 6.17
CA ILE A 31 -23.07 4.83 5.43
C ILE A 31 -21.76 4.23 5.96
N ARG A 32 -21.78 2.98 6.43
CA ARG A 32 -20.56 2.23 6.81
C ARG A 32 -20.62 0.77 6.37
N PRO A 33 -20.39 0.48 5.08
CA PRO A 33 -20.24 -0.88 4.61
C PRO A 33 -18.90 -1.40 5.11
N ALA A 34 -18.90 -2.51 5.86
CA ALA A 34 -17.67 -3.10 6.39
C ALA A 34 -16.64 -3.43 5.29
N SER A 35 -17.11 -3.74 4.07
CA SER A 35 -16.25 -3.97 2.89
C SER A 35 -15.55 -2.69 2.41
N LEU A 36 -16.21 -1.53 2.49
CA LEU A 36 -15.65 -0.25 2.09
C LEU A 36 -14.62 0.24 3.12
N ASP A 37 -14.93 0.13 4.42
CA ASP A 37 -14.00 0.46 5.49
C ASP A 37 -12.70 -0.37 5.38
N ARG A 38 -12.84 -1.66 5.05
CA ARG A 38 -11.70 -2.54 4.79
C ARG A 38 -10.88 -2.07 3.60
N ALA A 39 -11.51 -1.85 2.44
CA ALA A 39 -10.81 -1.40 1.23
C ALA A 39 -10.09 -0.05 1.43
N ILE A 40 -10.73 0.91 2.11
CA ILE A 40 -10.11 2.19 2.47
C ILE A 40 -8.89 1.97 3.37
N GLY A 41 -9.00 1.11 4.38
CA GLY A 41 -7.91 0.79 5.28
C GLY A 41 -6.71 0.18 4.57
N GLU A 42 -6.96 -0.81 3.69
CA GLU A 42 -5.93 -1.50 2.92
C GLU A 42 -5.22 -0.56 1.93
N ALA A 43 -6.00 0.27 1.23
CA ALA A 43 -5.48 1.27 0.32
C ALA A 43 -4.64 2.33 1.01
N ARG A 44 -5.12 2.85 2.15
CA ARG A 44 -4.40 3.86 2.95
C ARG A 44 -3.09 3.30 3.48
N ALA A 45 -3.09 2.09 4.04
CA ALA A 45 -1.87 1.42 4.48
C ALA A 45 -0.88 1.25 3.33
N THR A 46 -1.37 0.79 2.16
CA THR A 46 -0.55 0.60 0.97
C THR A 46 0.01 1.92 0.44
N ALA A 47 -0.75 3.02 0.51
CA ALA A 47 -0.30 4.32 0.04
C ALA A 47 0.83 4.87 0.91
N ILE A 48 0.70 4.74 2.23
CA ILE A 48 1.76 5.09 3.19
C ILE A 48 3.02 4.25 2.92
N PHE A 49 2.84 2.93 2.72
CA PHE A 49 3.94 2.05 2.34
C PHE A 49 4.61 2.50 1.03
N ALA A 50 3.84 2.79 -0.02
CA ALA A 50 4.37 3.18 -1.32
C ALA A 50 5.18 4.48 -1.22
N ILE A 51 4.73 5.46 -0.43
CA ILE A 51 5.49 6.69 -0.17
C ILE A 51 6.80 6.36 0.56
N GLY A 52 6.74 5.58 1.63
CA GLY A 52 7.96 5.18 2.37
C GLY A 52 8.93 4.39 1.49
N PHE A 53 8.43 3.50 0.66
CA PHE A 53 9.22 2.75 -0.31
C PHE A 53 9.86 3.67 -1.37
N SER A 54 9.12 4.65 -1.88
CA SER A 54 9.63 5.67 -2.81
C SER A 54 10.76 6.48 -2.18
N GLN A 55 10.58 6.95 -0.94
CA GLN A 55 11.61 7.68 -0.19
C GLN A 55 12.86 6.82 0.07
N GLN A 56 12.68 5.54 0.41
CA GLN A 56 13.79 4.63 0.69
C GLN A 56 14.58 4.26 -0.58
N SER A 57 13.88 4.03 -1.68
CA SER A 57 14.46 3.52 -2.93
C SER A 57 14.85 4.61 -3.94
N GLY A 58 14.36 5.83 -3.74
CA GLY A 58 14.46 6.93 -4.70
C GLY A 58 13.68 6.71 -5.99
N GLN A 59 12.76 5.73 -6.02
CA GLN A 59 11.97 5.41 -7.20
C GLN A 59 10.63 6.13 -7.17
N GLU A 60 10.16 6.55 -8.34
CA GLU A 60 8.78 6.97 -8.51
C GLU A 60 7.87 5.74 -8.48
N VAL A 61 6.72 5.88 -7.81
CA VAL A 61 5.79 4.77 -7.59
C VAL A 61 4.37 5.18 -7.93
N TRP A 62 3.60 4.21 -8.38
CA TRP A 62 2.17 4.31 -8.60
C TRP A 62 1.47 3.14 -7.95
N MET A 63 0.18 3.28 -7.69
CA MET A 63 -0.61 2.23 -7.09
C MET A 63 -1.94 2.02 -7.80
N ARG A 64 -2.42 0.80 -7.74
CA ARG A 64 -3.74 0.39 -8.22
C ARG A 64 -4.43 -0.40 -7.12
N MET A 65 -5.68 -0.04 -6.83
CA MET A 65 -6.54 -0.90 -6.00
C MET A 65 -7.09 -2.03 -6.85
N VAL A 66 -7.10 -3.23 -6.29
CA VAL A 66 -7.60 -4.42 -7.00
C VAL A 66 -9.12 -4.51 -6.85
N GLU A 67 -9.82 -4.90 -7.91
CA GLU A 67 -11.27 -5.03 -7.84
C GLU A 67 -11.69 -6.21 -6.95
N PRO A 68 -12.86 -6.16 -6.28
CA PRO A 68 -13.36 -7.30 -5.49
C PRO A 68 -13.50 -8.60 -6.29
N SER A 69 -13.64 -8.50 -7.62
CA SER A 69 -13.71 -9.63 -8.55
C SER A 69 -12.37 -10.37 -8.72
N GLU A 70 -11.24 -9.68 -8.54
CA GLU A 70 -9.88 -10.20 -8.70
C GLU A 70 -9.39 -10.99 -7.47
N GLN A 71 -10.04 -10.81 -6.30
CA GLN A 71 -9.81 -11.49 -5.01
C GLN A 71 -8.44 -11.31 -4.34
N ALA A 72 -7.35 -11.25 -5.10
CA ALA A 72 -5.99 -11.02 -4.60
C ALA A 72 -5.09 -10.45 -5.73
N PRO A 73 -4.07 -9.63 -5.41
CA PRO A 73 -3.74 -9.10 -4.08
C PRO A 73 -4.71 -7.99 -3.62
N ASP A 74 -4.57 -7.46 -2.40
CA ASP A 74 -5.40 -6.33 -1.95
C ASP A 74 -5.11 -5.06 -2.76
N CYS A 75 -3.83 -4.80 -3.07
CA CYS A 75 -3.38 -3.67 -3.86
C CYS A 75 -2.18 -4.05 -4.74
N LEU A 76 -1.93 -3.25 -5.78
CA LEU A 76 -0.71 -3.33 -6.58
C LEU A 76 0.10 -2.03 -6.44
N VAL A 77 1.42 -2.16 -6.39
CA VAL A 77 2.35 -1.03 -6.47
C VAL A 77 3.27 -1.24 -7.67
N MET A 78 3.44 -0.22 -8.49
CA MET A 78 4.31 -0.21 -9.65
C MET A 78 5.43 0.80 -9.46
N TYR A 79 6.63 0.48 -9.92
CA TYR A 79 7.75 1.41 -9.98
C TYR A 79 8.62 1.11 -11.20
N VAL A 80 9.47 2.06 -11.59
CA VAL A 80 10.37 1.91 -12.72
C VAL A 80 11.81 1.77 -12.23
N GLU A 81 12.37 0.58 -12.35
CA GLU A 81 13.76 0.31 -12.01
C GLU A 81 14.69 0.62 -13.20
N LYS A 82 15.81 1.29 -12.96
CA LYS A 82 16.85 1.50 -13.98
C LYS A 82 17.88 0.37 -13.92
N VAL A 83 17.89 -0.48 -14.95
CA VAL A 83 18.89 -1.54 -15.11
C VAL A 83 19.81 -1.17 -16.28
N GLY A 84 21.00 -0.67 -15.94
CA GLY A 84 21.94 -0.14 -16.94
C GLY A 84 21.39 1.10 -17.65
N ARG A 85 21.08 0.99 -18.94
CA ARG A 85 20.49 2.08 -19.77
C ARG A 85 18.99 1.90 -20.01
N SER A 86 18.39 0.84 -19.49
CA SER A 86 17.00 0.48 -19.74
C SER A 86 16.14 0.75 -18.51
N ASN A 87 14.91 1.20 -18.75
CA ASN A 87 13.87 1.33 -17.73
C ASN A 87 13.04 0.04 -17.72
N HIS A 88 12.94 -0.59 -16.56
CA HIS A 88 12.16 -1.81 -16.34
C HIS A 88 11.00 -1.51 -15.39
N GLN A 89 9.79 -1.73 -15.87
CA GLN A 89 8.61 -1.64 -15.01
C GLN A 89 8.56 -2.88 -14.11
N GLN A 90 8.50 -2.64 -12.81
CA GLN A 90 8.32 -3.66 -11.79
C GLN A 90 6.95 -3.51 -11.13
N ARG A 91 6.40 -4.62 -10.67
CA ARG A 91 5.12 -4.67 -9.95
C ARG A 91 5.29 -5.44 -8.64
N LEU A 92 4.71 -4.90 -7.58
CA LEU A 92 4.60 -5.52 -6.26
C LEU A 92 3.13 -5.83 -6.01
N GLU A 93 2.87 -7.06 -5.57
CA GLU A 93 1.56 -7.50 -5.09
C GLU A 93 1.50 -7.22 -3.60
N VAL A 94 0.63 -6.33 -3.15
CA VAL A 94 0.56 -5.94 -1.72
C VAL A 94 -0.61 -6.60 -1.05
N GLU A 95 -0.30 -7.40 -0.04
CA GLU A 95 -1.23 -8.12 0.82
C GLU A 95 -1.21 -7.48 2.20
N VAL A 96 -2.31 -6.87 2.59
CA VAL A 96 -2.42 -6.12 3.83
C VAL A 96 -2.95 -7.04 4.94
N THR A 97 -2.40 -6.87 6.14
CA THR A 97 -2.95 -7.44 7.36
C THR A 97 -2.90 -6.40 8.47
N THR A 98 -3.86 -6.43 9.40
CA THR A 98 -3.92 -5.46 10.51
C THR A 98 -3.57 -6.16 11.81
N TYR A 99 -2.58 -5.64 12.52
CA TYR A 99 -2.20 -6.06 13.86
C TYR A 99 -2.60 -4.99 14.87
N ASN A 100 -3.40 -5.35 15.87
CA ASN A 100 -3.99 -4.41 16.84
C ASN A 100 -4.03 -5.01 18.25
N SER A 101 -4.49 -4.22 19.23
CA SER A 101 -4.59 -4.62 20.64
C SER A 101 -5.50 -5.83 20.93
N HIS A 102 -6.34 -6.25 19.98
CA HIS A 102 -7.18 -7.43 20.09
C HIS A 102 -6.52 -8.68 19.49
N SER A 103 -5.33 -8.55 18.92
CA SER A 103 -4.55 -9.66 18.42
C SER A 103 -4.06 -10.48 19.63
N ARG A 104 -4.38 -11.78 19.62
CA ARG A 104 -4.10 -12.69 20.74
C ARG A 104 -2.61 -12.99 20.92
N ASP A 105 -1.84 -12.81 19.85
CA ASP A 105 -0.45 -13.25 19.74
C ASP A 105 0.48 -12.03 19.65
N ASP A 106 1.77 -12.22 19.90
CA ASP A 106 2.79 -11.23 19.51
C ASP A 106 2.82 -11.06 17.97
N LEU A 107 3.37 -9.94 17.48
CA LEU A 107 3.39 -9.60 16.05
C LEU A 107 3.98 -10.72 15.18
N ALA A 108 5.04 -11.38 15.66
CA ALA A 108 5.70 -12.44 14.91
C ALA A 108 4.79 -13.66 14.78
N SER A 109 4.25 -14.13 15.91
CA SER A 109 3.30 -15.25 15.96
C SER A 109 2.05 -14.96 15.13
N PHE A 110 1.55 -13.72 15.16
CA PHE A 110 0.44 -13.28 14.33
C PHE A 110 0.75 -13.40 12.85
N LEU A 111 1.89 -12.87 12.39
CA LEU A 111 2.30 -12.93 10.97
C LEU A 111 2.51 -14.37 10.51
N LEU A 112 3.19 -15.18 11.32
CA LEU A 112 3.42 -16.59 11.02
C LEU A 112 2.11 -17.36 10.89
N ARG A 113 1.14 -17.11 11.76
CA ARG A 113 -0.17 -17.78 11.72
C ARG A 113 -1.06 -17.30 10.58
N THR A 114 -1.00 -16.02 10.22
CA THR A 114 -1.99 -15.42 9.30
C THR A 114 -1.53 -15.34 7.86
N LYS A 115 -0.22 -15.23 7.62
CA LYS A 115 0.34 -15.04 6.27
C LYS A 115 1.44 -16.05 5.95
N PHE A 116 2.13 -16.65 6.93
CA PHE A 116 3.23 -17.59 6.69
C PHE A 116 3.01 -18.99 7.25
N ASP A 117 1.75 -19.45 7.33
CA ASP A 117 1.33 -20.71 7.94
C ASP A 117 1.54 -21.95 7.05
N GLY A 118 2.20 -21.78 5.91
CA GLY A 118 2.42 -22.82 4.89
C GLY A 118 1.25 -23.04 3.93
N ASN A 119 0.06 -22.50 4.23
CA ASN A 119 -1.09 -22.56 3.33
C ASN A 119 -1.07 -21.47 2.25
N HIS A 120 -0.30 -20.41 2.50
CA HIS A 120 -0.11 -19.30 1.56
C HIS A 120 1.17 -19.51 0.74
N SER A 121 1.05 -19.51 -0.58
CA SER A 121 2.20 -19.58 -1.49
C SER A 121 2.38 -18.25 -2.22
N TYR A 122 3.06 -17.31 -1.57
CA TYR A 122 3.34 -16.00 -2.13
C TYR A 122 4.45 -16.01 -3.19
N SER A 123 4.33 -15.11 -4.15
CA SER A 123 5.38 -14.86 -5.15
C SER A 123 6.51 -14.03 -4.52
N PRO A 124 7.74 -14.06 -5.08
CA PRO A 124 8.82 -13.19 -4.60
C PRO A 124 8.50 -11.69 -4.71
N SER A 125 7.58 -11.31 -5.61
CA SER A 125 7.07 -9.95 -5.78
C SER A 125 5.95 -9.58 -4.81
N THR A 126 5.47 -10.52 -3.98
CA THR A 126 4.46 -10.23 -2.97
C THR A 126 5.09 -9.54 -1.75
N VAL A 127 4.49 -8.42 -1.36
CA VAL A 127 4.75 -7.66 -0.14
C VAL A 127 3.65 -7.98 0.86
N ILE A 128 4.03 -8.57 1.99
CA ILE A 128 3.13 -8.67 3.15
C ILE A 128 3.27 -7.40 3.96
N LEU A 129 2.23 -6.56 3.91
CA LEU A 129 2.17 -5.29 4.59
C LEU A 129 1.35 -5.40 5.87
N VAL A 130 1.99 -5.31 7.03
CA VAL A 130 1.28 -5.25 8.31
C VAL A 130 1.04 -3.82 8.75
N TYR A 131 -0.23 -3.46 8.88
CA TYR A 131 -0.64 -2.22 9.54
C TYR A 131 -0.72 -2.42 11.05
N VAL A 132 0.21 -1.81 11.79
CA VAL A 132 0.35 -1.93 13.23
C VAL A 132 -0.42 -0.79 13.91
N GLN A 133 -1.58 -1.11 14.48
CA GLN A 133 -2.46 -0.18 15.21
C GLN A 133 -2.12 -0.15 16.71
N GLN A 134 -0.83 -0.08 17.02
CA GLN A 134 -0.30 0.08 18.36
C GLN A 134 1.11 0.67 18.29
N ALA A 135 1.69 1.04 19.43
CA ALA A 135 3.04 1.57 19.47
C ALA A 135 4.05 0.57 18.89
N MET A 136 4.82 1.02 17.88
CA MET A 136 5.90 0.23 17.30
C MET A 136 7.18 0.41 18.12
N THR A 137 7.41 -0.49 19.06
CA THR A 137 8.68 -0.53 19.80
C THR A 137 9.75 -1.29 19.03
N PHE A 138 11.01 -0.93 19.22
CA PHE A 138 12.12 -1.64 18.58
C PHE A 138 12.14 -3.12 18.95
N GLU A 139 11.82 -3.46 20.20
CA GLU A 139 11.76 -4.83 20.70
C GLU A 139 10.71 -5.66 19.96
N LEU A 140 9.52 -5.09 19.73
CA LEU A 140 8.43 -5.75 19.00
C LEU A 140 8.86 -6.06 17.55
N LEU A 141 9.42 -5.06 16.86
CA LEU A 141 9.83 -5.19 15.46
C LEU A 141 11.04 -6.13 15.31
N LYS A 142 11.98 -6.07 16.24
CA LYS A 142 13.15 -6.96 16.27
C LYS A 142 12.75 -8.42 16.50
N LEU A 143 11.86 -8.69 17.45
CA LEU A 143 11.34 -10.04 17.68
C LEU A 143 10.66 -10.59 16.42
N ALA A 144 9.85 -9.76 15.75
CA ALA A 144 9.23 -10.15 14.47
C ALA A 144 10.27 -10.43 13.37
N HIS A 145 11.27 -9.56 13.22
CA HIS A 145 12.37 -9.77 12.26
C HIS A 145 13.09 -11.09 12.49
N ASP A 146 13.53 -11.34 13.74
CA ASP A 146 14.34 -12.50 14.09
C ASP A 146 13.56 -13.80 13.81
N ARG A 147 12.28 -13.88 14.18
CA ARG A 147 11.44 -15.06 13.93
C ARG A 147 11.08 -15.25 12.46
N LEU A 148 10.85 -14.18 11.70
CA LEU A 148 10.61 -14.30 10.25
C LEU A 148 11.84 -14.83 9.51
N ARG A 149 13.05 -14.50 9.99
CA ARG A 149 14.30 -15.03 9.40
C ARG A 149 14.50 -16.53 9.60
N GLU A 150 13.94 -17.11 10.65
CA GLU A 150 14.01 -18.55 10.90
C GLU A 150 13.13 -19.33 9.91
N VAL A 151 12.00 -18.75 9.49
CA VAL A 151 11.02 -19.40 8.59
C VAL A 151 11.32 -19.13 7.12
N VAL A 152 12.08 -18.07 6.80
CA VAL A 152 12.49 -17.70 5.44
C VAL A 152 11.30 -17.61 4.48
N PRO A 153 10.33 -16.70 4.73
CA PRO A 153 9.15 -16.62 3.90
C PRO A 153 9.50 -16.25 2.45
N LYS A 154 8.65 -16.72 1.52
CA LYS A 154 8.68 -16.25 0.13
C LYS A 154 8.02 -14.86 0.09
N GLY A 155 8.72 -13.87 -0.43
CA GLY A 155 8.28 -12.47 -0.48
C GLY A 155 9.02 -11.57 0.52
N VAL A 156 8.55 -10.34 0.65
CA VAL A 156 9.08 -9.34 1.60
C VAL A 156 8.00 -8.95 2.59
N CYS A 157 8.40 -8.61 3.82
CA CYS A 157 7.46 -8.16 4.85
C CYS A 157 7.83 -6.76 5.29
N TYR A 158 6.83 -5.88 5.29
CA TYR A 158 6.93 -4.51 5.76
C TYR A 158 5.89 -4.26 6.84
N CYS A 159 6.21 -3.39 7.78
CA CYS A 159 5.23 -2.81 8.69
C CYS A 159 5.05 -1.32 8.43
N VAL A 160 3.81 -0.88 8.57
CA VAL A 160 3.43 0.53 8.69
C VAL A 160 2.80 0.71 10.06
N GLY A 161 3.25 1.69 10.82
CA GLY A 161 2.60 2.05 12.09
C GLY A 161 2.54 3.55 12.28
N GLN A 162 1.50 3.97 12.99
CA GLN A 162 1.24 5.38 13.27
C GLN A 162 2.08 5.82 14.49
N VAL A 163 2.86 6.89 14.32
CA VAL A 163 3.63 7.52 15.41
C VAL A 163 2.82 8.67 16.02
N ASP A 164 2.20 9.49 15.16
CA ASP A 164 1.26 10.53 15.55
C ASP A 164 0.17 10.73 14.47
N ALA A 165 -0.69 11.74 14.59
CA ALA A 165 -1.79 11.98 13.66
C ALA A 165 -1.35 12.15 12.17
N ASP A 166 -0.15 12.66 11.95
CA ASP A 166 0.41 13.04 10.64
C ASP A 166 1.66 12.23 10.27
N LEU A 167 2.29 11.55 11.24
CA LEU A 167 3.54 10.81 11.07
C LEU A 167 3.32 9.30 11.17
N PHE A 168 3.78 8.61 10.12
CA PHE A 168 3.85 7.16 10.05
C PHE A 168 5.29 6.70 9.89
N GLN A 169 5.55 5.48 10.32
CA GLN A 169 6.83 4.80 10.11
C GLN A 169 6.62 3.57 9.24
N VAL A 170 7.42 3.48 8.18
CA VAL A 170 7.51 2.33 7.28
C VAL A 170 8.82 1.61 7.53
N MET A 171 8.77 0.31 7.79
CA MET A 171 9.98 -0.45 8.09
C MET A 171 9.92 -1.83 7.45
N GLN A 172 11.03 -2.24 6.85
CA GLN A 172 11.16 -3.58 6.31
C GLN A 172 11.47 -4.55 7.46
N LEU A 173 10.55 -5.49 7.72
CA LEU A 173 10.73 -6.57 8.69
C LEU A 173 11.45 -7.76 8.06
N TYR A 174 11.32 -7.97 6.75
CA TYR A 174 12.00 -9.04 6.02
C TYR A 174 12.17 -8.64 4.53
N SER A 175 13.28 -8.95 3.86
CA SER A 175 14.40 -9.81 4.25
C SER A 175 15.55 -9.11 4.96
N ARG A 176 15.54 -7.78 5.00
CA ARG A 176 16.56 -6.95 5.68
C ARG A 176 15.88 -6.03 6.67
N LEU A 177 16.41 -5.95 7.88
CA LEU A 177 16.00 -4.95 8.84
C LEU A 177 16.59 -3.60 8.39
N ALA A 178 15.81 -2.83 7.64
CA ALA A 178 16.14 -1.45 7.33
C ALA A 178 15.63 -0.53 8.45
N GLY A 179 16.31 0.58 8.67
CA GLY A 179 15.82 1.61 9.60
C GLY A 179 14.45 2.14 9.16
N PRO A 180 13.64 2.66 10.10
CA PRO A 180 12.32 3.18 9.76
C PRO A 180 12.45 4.40 8.84
N VAL A 181 11.59 4.45 7.84
CA VAL A 181 11.35 5.62 7.01
C VAL A 181 10.14 6.37 7.56
N ASN A 182 10.34 7.65 7.87
CA ASN A 182 9.29 8.52 8.38
C ASN A 182 8.48 9.08 7.20
N VAL A 183 7.19 8.77 7.16
CA VAL A 183 6.24 9.29 6.18
C VAL A 183 5.34 10.30 6.86
N ARG A 184 5.48 11.58 6.50
CA ARG A 184 4.60 12.65 6.94
C ARG A 184 3.50 12.88 5.91
N LEU A 185 2.24 12.74 6.32
CA LEU A 185 1.10 12.85 5.39
C LEU A 185 0.98 14.25 4.81
N SER A 186 1.12 15.30 5.62
CA SER A 186 1.06 16.69 5.18
C SER A 186 2.09 17.02 4.10
N GLU A 187 3.31 16.50 4.21
CA GLU A 187 4.36 16.64 3.18
C GLU A 187 4.02 15.83 1.93
N ALA A 188 3.55 14.59 2.09
CA ALA A 188 3.18 13.73 0.98
C ALA A 188 2.02 14.31 0.16
N LEU A 189 1.03 14.92 0.82
CA LEU A 189 -0.12 15.55 0.18
C LEU A 189 0.20 16.93 -0.43
N ALA A 190 1.25 17.61 0.05
CA ALA A 190 1.72 18.87 -0.53
C ALA A 190 2.59 18.67 -1.78
N SER A 191 3.02 17.44 -2.06
CA SER A 191 3.84 17.10 -3.22
C SER A 191 3.01 17.15 -4.51
N ASP A 192 3.49 17.86 -5.53
CA ASP A 192 2.87 17.98 -6.87
C ASP A 192 2.88 16.66 -7.70
N GLN A 193 3.03 15.49 -7.06
CA GLN A 193 3.02 14.20 -7.76
C GLN A 193 1.65 13.93 -8.38
N LEU A 194 1.65 13.97 -9.71
CA LEU A 194 0.47 14.08 -10.59
C LEU A 194 -0.56 12.96 -10.40
N PRO A 195 -1.86 13.23 -10.62
CA PRO A 195 -2.94 12.42 -10.05
C PRO A 195 -3.21 11.08 -10.74
N VAL A 196 -2.86 10.91 -12.03
CA VAL A 196 -3.19 9.68 -12.80
C VAL A 196 -2.16 9.45 -13.92
N ALA A 197 -1.73 8.21 -14.11
CA ALA A 197 -0.98 7.77 -15.30
C ALA A 197 -1.85 6.84 -16.15
N ASP A 198 -2.19 7.25 -17.38
CA ASP A 198 -2.86 6.40 -18.37
C ASP A 198 -1.81 5.57 -19.14
N VAL A 199 -1.96 4.24 -19.13
CA VAL A 199 -0.96 3.29 -19.69
C VAL A 199 -1.19 2.98 -21.17
N GLU A 200 -1.97 3.79 -21.90
CA GLU A 200 -2.12 3.62 -23.36
C GLU A 200 -0.95 4.29 -24.10
N ARG A 201 0.18 3.58 -24.20
CA ARG A 201 1.38 3.90 -25.03
C ARG A 201 2.11 5.20 -24.68
N GLY A 202 3.18 5.06 -23.89
CA GLY A 202 4.19 6.08 -23.71
C GLY A 202 3.82 7.07 -22.61
N MET A 203 4.39 6.84 -21.44
CA MET A 203 4.14 7.62 -20.23
C MET A 203 4.40 9.10 -20.48
N SER A 204 3.33 9.86 -20.67
CA SER A 204 3.33 11.32 -20.56
C SER A 204 2.32 11.67 -19.48
N ALA A 205 2.79 12.36 -18.44
CA ALA A 205 1.94 12.74 -17.34
C ALA A 205 0.86 13.73 -17.84
N VAL A 206 -0.40 13.48 -17.48
CA VAL A 206 -1.49 14.41 -17.78
C VAL A 206 -1.37 15.60 -16.82
N GLN A 207 -0.97 16.77 -17.34
CA GLN A 207 -0.94 18.01 -16.58
C GLN A 207 -2.36 18.56 -16.41
N GLY A 208 -2.80 18.68 -15.16
CA GLY A 208 -3.96 19.49 -14.78
C GLY A 208 -4.83 18.83 -13.70
N ARG A 209 -5.14 19.59 -12.64
CA ARG A 209 -6.35 19.37 -11.83
C ARG A 209 -7.55 19.59 -12.75
N THR A 210 -8.01 18.54 -13.41
CA THR A 210 -9.21 18.63 -14.26
C THR A 210 -10.42 18.21 -13.44
N GLU A 211 -11.52 18.97 -13.54
CA GLU A 211 -12.85 18.66 -12.98
C GLU A 211 -13.50 17.40 -13.63
N LYS A 212 -12.71 16.57 -14.31
CA LYS A 212 -13.21 15.40 -15.03
C LYS A 212 -13.33 14.21 -14.08
N PRO A 213 -14.39 13.40 -14.21
CA PRO A 213 -14.61 12.23 -13.38
C PRO A 213 -13.41 11.28 -13.48
N VAL A 214 -12.95 10.79 -12.32
CA VAL A 214 -11.80 9.89 -12.22
C VAL A 214 -12.11 8.64 -13.05
N PRO A 215 -11.31 8.31 -14.08
CA PRO A 215 -11.56 7.12 -14.88
C PRO A 215 -11.10 5.92 -14.01
N THR A 216 -12.03 5.02 -13.69
CA THR A 216 -11.94 4.20 -12.46
C THR A 216 -11.42 2.79 -12.66
N ALA A 217 -10.48 2.35 -11.80
CA ALA A 217 -10.26 0.96 -11.37
C ALA A 217 -9.24 0.90 -10.18
N ASN A 218 -9.48 1.33 -8.94
CA ASN A 218 -10.62 1.84 -8.18
C ASN A 218 -10.06 2.91 -7.22
N PRO A 219 -10.42 4.20 -7.32
CA PRO A 219 -10.08 5.25 -6.35
C PRO A 219 -11.29 5.54 -5.45
N PHE A 220 -11.70 4.48 -4.77
CA PHE A 220 -12.94 4.28 -4.02
C PHE A 220 -14.20 4.48 -4.87
N PHE A 221 -14.11 4.12 -6.16
CA PHE A 221 -15.15 4.13 -7.20
C PHE A 221 -16.07 5.34 -7.06
N ALA A 222 -15.42 6.47 -6.79
CA ALA A 222 -15.99 7.79 -6.57
C ALA A 222 -17.07 7.85 -5.47
N TYR A 223 -16.85 7.13 -4.38
CA TYR A 223 -17.75 7.07 -3.22
C TYR A 223 -19.19 6.65 -3.58
N LEU A 224 -19.28 5.70 -4.52
CA LEU A 224 -20.44 4.88 -4.92
C LEU A 224 -21.66 5.01 -4.01
#